data_AF-A0A9X3J3R5-F1
#
_entry.id   AF-A0A9X3J3R5-F1
#
_cell.length_a   1.000
_cell.length_b   1.000
_cell.length_c   1.000
_cell.angle_alpha   90.00
_cell.angle_beta   90.00
_cell.angle_gamma   90.00
#
_symmetry.space_group_name_H-M   'P 1'
#
loop_
_entity.id
_entity.type
_entity.pdbx_description
1 polymer ?
#
loop_
_entity_poly.entity_id
_entity_poly.type
_entity_poly.pdbx_seq_one_letter_code
_entity_poly.pdbx_strand_id
1 'polypeptide(L)'
;MSKIHVLGICALLACNGPSKGETETQVASETASDSTTVTVMTTAGPTTGTDTTTGTTAEPTTAGPTTSTSTSTSTSTTTTSDTTTEPVTTTETTTTTTGGGSCVPLQCDGGVYACGDCMDNDGDGLVDQADPECVSPCDDREDTFATGLPGDNMDPCKQDCFFDGNSGGGAGDCAWNLKCDPKSPGGDKCPYDEDYKNCPMEQPQQCIDECQVPNGCDCFGCCTVVVDGMSYDIFLGDLDCSLAQIDSCQQCTKNPDCDDECHPEECEVCFGETEPPPGCDDPTCEGDAQPCEIDDMGQSDCPEGFYCKTGCCHVLEPG
;
A
#
# COMPACT_ATOMS: atom_id res chain seq x y z
N MET A 1 63.47 -3.55 -7.33
CA MET A 1 64.00 -2.75 -6.21
C MET A 1 62.94 -1.70 -5.92
N SER A 2 62.20 -1.63 -4.82
CA SER A 2 62.18 -2.29 -3.52
C SER A 2 60.72 -2.47 -3.09
N LYS A 3 60.40 -3.60 -2.47
CA LYS A 3 59.16 -3.83 -1.71
C LYS A 3 59.28 -3.11 -0.35
N ILE A 4 58.23 -2.43 0.09
CA ILE A 4 58.08 -2.04 1.50
C ILE A 4 56.84 -2.79 2.02
N HIS A 5 57.10 -3.80 2.85
CA HIS A 5 56.11 -4.41 3.75
C HIS A 5 56.16 -3.62 5.05
N VAL A 6 55.01 -3.16 5.55
CA VAL A 6 54.85 -2.75 6.94
C VAL A 6 53.86 -3.72 7.57
N LEU A 7 54.42 -4.62 8.39
CA LEU A 7 53.72 -5.55 9.26
C LEU A 7 53.53 -4.83 10.61
N GLY A 8 52.29 -4.63 11.06
CA GLY A 8 51.96 -4.11 12.38
C GLY A 8 51.18 -5.16 13.19
N ILE A 9 51.84 -5.78 14.16
CA ILE A 9 51.30 -6.72 15.14
C ILE A 9 51.34 -6.06 16.52
N CYS A 10 50.25 -6.19 17.30
CA CYS A 10 50.09 -6.14 18.78
C CYS A 10 48.87 -5.29 19.17
N ALA A 11 48.03 -5.62 20.16
CA ALA A 11 47.98 -6.75 21.08
C ALA A 11 46.55 -6.79 21.70
N LEU A 12 46.07 -8.01 21.98
CA LEU A 12 44.90 -8.29 22.80
C LEU A 12 45.18 -7.96 24.27
N LEU A 13 44.31 -7.20 24.93
CA LEU A 13 44.21 -7.16 26.39
C LEU A 13 42.87 -7.72 26.85
N ALA A 14 42.92 -8.91 27.42
CA ALA A 14 41.91 -9.46 28.31
C ALA A 14 42.17 -8.96 29.74
N CYS A 15 41.11 -8.61 30.47
CA CYS A 15 41.17 -8.46 31.93
C CYS A 15 40.11 -9.37 32.55
N ASN A 16 40.57 -10.23 33.46
CA ASN A 16 39.76 -11.21 34.17
C ASN A 16 40.04 -11.07 35.69
N GLY A 17 38.97 -11.03 36.50
CA GLY A 17 38.93 -11.33 37.94
C GLY A 17 39.33 -10.20 38.93
N PRO A 18 38.86 -10.26 40.20
CA PRO A 18 38.59 -11.49 40.96
C PRO A 18 37.25 -11.60 41.71
N SER A 19 36.99 -12.83 42.14
CA SER A 19 35.83 -13.36 42.87
C SER A 19 35.74 -12.96 44.35
N LYS A 20 34.54 -13.12 44.94
CA LYS A 20 34.26 -13.94 46.15
C LYS A 20 32.80 -13.82 46.60
N GLY A 21 32.19 -14.95 47.00
CA GLY A 21 31.05 -14.96 47.92
C GLY A 21 30.00 -16.04 47.64
N GLU A 22 30.26 -17.25 48.11
CA GLU A 22 29.32 -18.38 48.20
C GLU A 22 28.15 -18.09 49.16
N THR A 23 26.97 -18.68 48.93
CA THR A 23 26.19 -19.44 49.93
C THR A 23 25.06 -20.21 49.23
N GLU A 24 25.14 -21.54 49.31
CA GLU A 24 24.07 -22.49 49.00
C GLU A 24 22.91 -22.39 50.00
N THR A 25 21.68 -22.64 49.56
CA THR A 25 20.72 -23.46 50.32
C THR A 25 19.72 -24.08 49.34
N GLN A 26 19.85 -25.40 49.16
CA GLN A 26 18.78 -26.26 48.68
C GLN A 26 17.77 -26.48 49.81
N VAL A 27 16.47 -26.43 49.47
CA VAL A 27 15.46 -27.25 50.15
C VAL A 27 14.56 -27.84 49.06
N ALA A 28 14.67 -29.16 48.89
CA ALA A 28 13.68 -29.98 48.25
C ALA A 28 12.46 -30.13 49.17
N SER A 29 11.27 -30.21 48.60
CA SER A 29 10.29 -31.18 49.09
C SER A 29 9.23 -31.48 48.04
N GLU A 30 9.07 -32.78 47.84
CA GLU A 30 8.09 -33.49 47.00
C GLU A 30 6.65 -33.22 47.46
N THR A 31 5.67 -33.41 46.57
CA THR A 31 4.58 -34.40 46.76
C THR A 31 3.74 -34.47 45.48
N ALA A 32 3.71 -35.67 44.89
CA ALA A 32 2.77 -36.07 43.85
C ALA A 32 1.36 -36.21 44.43
N SER A 33 0.32 -35.98 43.62
CA SER A 33 -0.85 -36.83 43.68
C SER A 33 -1.67 -36.82 42.39
N ASP A 34 -1.94 -38.05 41.99
CA ASP A 34 -2.68 -38.58 40.87
C ASP A 34 -4.19 -38.31 40.91
N SER A 35 -4.84 -38.50 39.76
CA SER A 35 -6.16 -39.13 39.57
C SER A 35 -7.21 -38.36 38.76
N THR A 36 -7.31 -38.79 37.49
CA THR A 36 -8.51 -39.36 36.82
C THR A 36 -9.90 -38.73 37.12
N THR A 37 -10.59 -38.20 36.11
CA THR A 37 -11.74 -38.88 35.45
C THR A 37 -12.34 -38.08 34.28
N VAL A 38 -12.61 -38.83 33.21
CA VAL A 38 -13.48 -38.50 32.07
C VAL A 38 -14.94 -38.48 32.53
N THR A 39 -15.76 -37.53 32.06
CA THR A 39 -17.19 -37.79 31.73
C THR A 39 -17.72 -36.75 30.74
N VAL A 40 -18.20 -37.26 29.61
CA VAL A 40 -19.04 -36.63 28.60
C VAL A 40 -20.46 -36.44 29.15
N MET A 41 -21.11 -35.30 28.92
CA MET A 41 -22.58 -35.23 28.86
C MET A 41 -23.08 -34.21 27.84
N THR A 42 -23.69 -34.75 26.80
CA THR A 42 -24.68 -34.16 25.90
C THR A 42 -26.01 -33.99 26.64
N THR A 43 -26.73 -32.88 26.44
CA THR A 43 -28.22 -32.89 26.38
C THR A 43 -28.79 -31.57 25.84
N ALA A 44 -29.93 -31.70 25.17
CA ALA A 44 -30.59 -30.73 24.30
C ALA A 44 -31.69 -29.90 24.98
N GLY A 45 -32.00 -28.74 24.38
CA GLY A 45 -33.30 -28.03 24.34
C GLY A 45 -33.81 -27.40 25.65
N PRO A 46 -34.61 -26.30 25.61
CA PRO A 46 -35.79 -26.21 24.75
C PRO A 46 -36.12 -24.84 24.09
N THR A 47 -37.05 -24.96 23.14
CA THR A 47 -37.99 -24.09 22.42
C THR A 47 -38.33 -22.63 22.82
N THR A 48 -38.68 -21.89 21.75
CA THR A 48 -39.72 -20.84 21.55
C THR A 48 -39.51 -19.41 22.02
N GLY A 49 -39.74 -18.46 21.09
CA GLY A 49 -40.03 -17.06 21.40
C GLY A 49 -39.92 -16.11 20.21
N THR A 50 -40.87 -16.17 19.28
CA THR A 50 -41.15 -15.08 18.33
C THR A 50 -41.73 -13.91 19.12
N ASP A 51 -41.20 -12.69 18.95
CA ASP A 51 -42.00 -11.49 19.24
C ASP A 51 -41.66 -10.34 18.30
N THR A 52 -42.73 -9.84 17.69
CA THR A 52 -42.84 -8.66 16.86
C THR A 52 -43.43 -7.56 17.73
N THR A 53 -42.81 -6.39 17.82
CA THR A 53 -43.53 -5.17 18.25
C THR A 53 -42.99 -3.92 17.57
N THR A 54 -43.91 -3.28 16.87
CA THR A 54 -43.94 -1.93 16.31
C THR A 54 -44.24 -0.88 17.40
N GLY A 55 -43.75 0.36 17.22
CA GLY A 55 -44.21 1.57 17.95
C GLY A 55 -43.14 2.68 17.89
N THR A 56 -43.13 3.61 16.94
CA THR A 56 -43.96 4.85 16.81
C THR A 56 -43.55 6.00 17.76
N THR A 57 -42.91 7.02 17.14
CA THR A 57 -43.04 8.48 17.34
C THR A 57 -42.58 9.15 18.64
N ALA A 58 -41.62 10.09 18.52
CA ALA A 58 -41.79 11.51 18.90
C ALA A 58 -40.59 12.39 18.47
N GLU A 59 -40.91 13.45 17.74
CA GLU A 59 -40.17 14.71 17.59
C GLU A 59 -40.07 15.45 18.95
N PRO A 60 -39.13 16.39 19.15
CA PRO A 60 -39.52 17.80 19.03
C PRO A 60 -38.45 18.76 18.49
N THR A 61 -38.92 19.98 18.28
CA THR A 61 -38.45 21.10 17.46
C THR A 61 -37.51 22.09 18.17
N THR A 62 -36.63 22.72 17.36
CA THR A 62 -36.20 24.14 17.35
C THR A 62 -35.50 24.79 18.56
N ALA A 63 -34.25 25.27 18.33
CA ALA A 63 -33.83 26.67 18.55
C ALA A 63 -32.44 26.97 17.92
N GLY A 64 -32.36 27.92 16.99
CA GLY A 64 -31.16 28.73 16.74
C GLY A 64 -31.12 29.94 17.69
N PRO A 65 -30.27 30.98 17.50
CA PRO A 65 -29.39 31.29 16.36
C PRO A 65 -27.94 31.69 16.76
N THR A 66 -27.03 31.92 15.80
CA THR A 66 -26.38 33.24 15.59
C THR A 66 -25.38 33.23 14.41
N THR A 67 -25.48 34.34 13.68
CA THR A 67 -24.72 34.79 12.52
C THR A 67 -23.30 35.24 12.88
N SER A 68 -22.34 35.04 11.98
CA SER A 68 -21.26 36.01 11.74
C SER A 68 -20.76 35.92 10.30
N THR A 69 -21.05 36.98 9.56
CA THR A 69 -20.62 37.30 8.21
C THR A 69 -19.26 38.00 8.26
N SER A 70 -18.33 37.64 7.37
CA SER A 70 -17.23 38.52 6.99
C SER A 70 -17.17 38.59 5.47
N THR A 71 -17.53 39.76 4.96
CA THR A 71 -17.50 40.16 3.55
C THR A 71 -16.17 40.87 3.28
N SER A 72 -15.48 40.50 2.21
CA SER A 72 -14.47 41.36 1.58
C SER A 72 -14.81 41.50 0.10
N THR A 73 -15.29 42.70 -0.22
CA THR A 73 -15.56 43.20 -1.57
C THR A 73 -14.25 43.66 -2.20
N SER A 74 -14.04 43.36 -3.48
CA SER A 74 -13.26 44.22 -4.36
C SER A 74 -13.93 44.32 -5.72
N THR A 75 -14.41 45.53 -5.96
CA THR A 75 -15.04 46.06 -7.17
C THR A 75 -13.99 46.25 -8.25
N SER A 76 -14.29 45.91 -9.49
CA SER A 76 -13.81 46.66 -10.65
C SER A 76 -14.82 46.61 -11.79
N THR A 77 -15.03 47.79 -12.33
CA THR A 77 -16.12 48.28 -13.17
C THR A 77 -15.99 47.89 -14.63
N THR A 78 -17.08 47.43 -15.23
CA THR A 78 -17.28 47.29 -16.67
C THR A 78 -17.75 48.62 -17.28
N THR A 79 -17.01 49.11 -18.29
CA THR A 79 -17.47 50.15 -19.22
C THR A 79 -17.82 49.50 -20.55
N THR A 80 -19.07 49.68 -20.98
CA THR A 80 -19.61 49.38 -22.29
C THR A 80 -19.12 50.35 -23.36
N SER A 81 -18.84 49.87 -24.58
CA SER A 81 -19.18 50.56 -25.84
C SER A 81 -19.00 49.68 -27.10
N ASP A 82 -20.06 49.66 -27.90
CA ASP A 82 -20.19 49.66 -29.38
C ASP A 82 -19.81 48.46 -30.29
N THR A 83 -20.89 47.83 -30.80
CA THR A 83 -21.30 47.62 -32.22
C THR A 83 -20.26 47.28 -33.30
N THR A 84 -20.37 46.08 -33.91
CA THR A 84 -20.65 45.84 -35.37
C THR A 84 -20.70 44.33 -35.70
N THR A 85 -21.26 44.02 -36.87
CA THR A 85 -21.98 42.79 -37.24
C THR A 85 -21.22 41.91 -38.26
N GLU A 86 -21.15 40.59 -38.01
CA GLU A 86 -21.00 39.41 -38.92
C GLU A 86 -19.69 39.22 -39.76
N PRO A 87 -19.34 38.01 -40.30
CA PRO A 87 -19.74 36.62 -39.98
C PRO A 87 -18.56 35.59 -40.00
N VAL A 88 -18.92 34.29 -39.82
CA VAL A 88 -18.19 33.06 -40.25
C VAL A 88 -17.04 32.52 -39.37
N THR A 89 -17.25 31.34 -38.77
CA THR A 89 -16.62 30.05 -39.13
C THR A 89 -16.59 29.16 -37.89
N THR A 90 -17.36 28.07 -37.92
CA THR A 90 -17.23 26.95 -36.98
C THR A 90 -15.86 26.30 -37.21
N THR A 91 -14.93 26.54 -36.29
CA THR A 91 -13.70 25.77 -36.19
C THR A 91 -13.82 24.92 -34.94
N GLU A 92 -13.92 23.62 -35.16
CA GLU A 92 -13.71 22.60 -34.12
C GLU A 92 -12.43 22.96 -33.39
N THR A 93 -12.56 23.29 -32.10
CA THR A 93 -11.41 23.39 -31.22
C THR A 93 -11.02 21.97 -30.89
N THR A 94 -10.14 21.39 -31.72
CA THR A 94 -9.29 20.30 -31.28
C THR A 94 -8.44 20.86 -30.15
N THR A 95 -8.82 20.56 -28.91
CA THR A 95 -8.00 20.79 -27.73
C THR A 95 -6.79 19.88 -27.88
N THR A 96 -5.72 20.41 -28.48
CA THR A 96 -4.39 19.83 -28.36
C THR A 96 -3.92 20.24 -26.98
N THR A 97 -4.03 19.35 -26.00
CA THR A 97 -3.48 19.54 -24.67
C THR A 97 -1.97 19.50 -24.80
N THR A 98 -1.36 20.67 -24.84
CA THR A 98 0.08 20.86 -24.68
C THR A 98 0.24 22.04 -23.75
N GLY A 99 0.50 21.76 -22.47
CA GLY A 99 0.90 22.78 -21.50
C GLY A 99 0.25 22.64 -20.12
N GLY A 100 1.05 22.17 -19.16
CA GLY A 100 1.00 22.47 -17.73
C GLY A 100 -0.40 22.72 -17.16
N GLY A 101 -1.16 21.65 -16.97
CA GLY A 101 -2.29 21.68 -16.06
C GLY A 101 -1.82 21.99 -14.65
N SER A 102 -2.63 22.70 -13.88
CA SER A 102 -2.45 22.73 -12.43
C SER A 102 -2.76 21.34 -11.92
N CYS A 103 -1.87 20.77 -11.10
CA CYS A 103 -2.14 19.47 -10.48
C CYS A 103 -3.48 19.48 -9.75
N VAL A 104 -4.26 18.39 -9.89
CA VAL A 104 -5.57 18.19 -9.26
C VAL A 104 -5.45 17.07 -8.23
N PRO A 105 -5.61 17.38 -6.93
CA PRO A 105 -5.52 16.37 -5.89
C PRO A 105 -6.54 15.25 -6.06
N LEU A 106 -6.12 14.01 -5.78
CA LEU A 106 -6.95 12.82 -5.81
C LEU A 106 -7.60 12.61 -4.45
N GLN A 107 -8.93 12.41 -4.46
CA GLN A 107 -9.73 12.31 -3.24
C GLN A 107 -9.99 10.84 -2.90
N CYS A 108 -9.49 10.40 -1.76
CA CYS A 108 -9.62 9.05 -1.23
C CYS A 108 -10.45 9.08 0.06
N ASP A 109 -11.64 8.49 0.02
CA ASP A 109 -12.54 8.31 1.17
C ASP A 109 -12.67 9.51 2.14
N GLY A 110 -12.79 10.72 1.58
CA GLY A 110 -12.96 11.97 2.31
C GLY A 110 -11.65 12.63 2.79
N GLY A 111 -10.50 12.04 2.47
CA GLY A 111 -9.15 12.59 2.62
C GLY A 111 -8.39 12.76 1.29
N VAL A 112 -7.31 13.51 1.34
CA VAL A 112 -6.27 13.59 0.31
C VAL A 112 -5.00 13.21 1.04
N TYR A 113 -4.24 12.28 0.48
CA TYR A 113 -3.05 11.69 1.11
C TYR A 113 -1.79 12.11 0.36
N ALA A 114 -0.63 11.88 0.97
CA ALA A 114 0.67 12.34 0.47
C ALA A 114 0.91 12.00 -1.00
N CYS A 115 0.50 10.80 -1.43
CA CYS A 115 0.68 10.31 -2.80
C CYS A 115 -0.36 10.80 -3.83
N GLY A 116 -1.22 11.74 -3.45
CA GLY A 116 -2.23 12.33 -4.33
C GLY A 116 -2.59 13.77 -3.96
N ASP A 117 -1.72 14.49 -3.23
CA ASP A 117 -1.98 15.85 -2.76
C ASP A 117 -1.33 16.95 -3.60
N CYS A 118 -0.68 16.58 -4.70
CA CYS A 118 0.04 17.48 -5.60
C CYS A 118 1.29 18.10 -4.96
N MET A 119 1.88 17.44 -3.98
CA MET A 119 3.09 17.91 -3.30
C MET A 119 4.12 16.79 -3.20
N ASP A 120 5.39 17.16 -3.35
CA ASP A 120 6.55 16.34 -3.00
C ASP A 120 6.72 16.41 -1.46
N ASN A 121 6.15 15.45 -0.75
CA ASN A 121 6.04 15.39 0.71
C ASN A 121 7.35 14.91 1.34
N ASP A 122 8.17 14.15 0.64
CA ASP A 122 9.44 13.60 1.13
C ASP A 122 10.67 14.42 0.71
N GLY A 123 10.54 15.24 -0.32
CA GLY A 123 11.53 16.19 -0.82
C GLY A 123 12.54 15.60 -1.79
N ASP A 124 12.27 14.46 -2.42
CA ASP A 124 13.18 13.79 -3.35
C ASP A 124 13.12 14.35 -4.79
N GLY A 125 12.06 15.12 -5.08
CA GLY A 125 11.83 15.80 -6.35
C GLY A 125 10.89 15.07 -7.32
N LEU A 126 10.34 13.92 -6.92
CA LEU A 126 9.20 13.25 -7.53
C LEU A 126 7.93 13.69 -6.79
N VAL A 127 6.77 13.53 -7.43
CA VAL A 127 5.49 14.01 -6.89
C VAL A 127 4.45 12.94 -7.11
N ASP A 128 3.72 12.58 -6.06
CA ASP A 128 2.55 11.71 -6.11
C ASP A 128 2.82 10.43 -6.94
N GLN A 129 2.02 10.16 -7.99
CA GLN A 129 2.17 8.98 -8.84
C GLN A 129 3.44 8.96 -9.70
N ALA A 130 4.14 10.10 -9.81
CA ALA A 130 5.45 10.12 -10.46
C ALA A 130 6.55 9.58 -9.54
N ASP A 131 6.26 9.47 -8.24
CA ASP A 131 7.10 8.85 -7.24
C ASP A 131 6.87 7.31 -7.23
N PRO A 132 7.91 6.50 -7.50
CA PRO A 132 7.81 5.04 -7.43
C PRO A 132 7.41 4.48 -6.07
N GLU A 133 7.66 5.22 -4.98
CA GLU A 133 7.29 4.83 -3.62
C GLU A 133 5.78 4.95 -3.37
N CYS A 134 5.06 5.72 -4.18
CA CYS A 134 3.61 5.81 -4.15
C CYS A 134 2.94 4.62 -4.85
N VAL A 135 2.45 3.66 -4.07
CA VAL A 135 1.76 2.47 -4.58
C VAL A 135 0.35 2.82 -5.08
N SER A 136 -0.31 3.74 -4.40
CA SER A 136 -1.62 4.27 -4.74
C SER A 136 -1.72 5.76 -4.38
N PRO A 137 -2.63 6.52 -5.00
CA PRO A 137 -2.85 7.92 -4.64
C PRO A 137 -3.51 8.10 -3.27
N CYS A 138 -3.92 7.00 -2.64
CA CYS A 138 -4.50 6.99 -1.31
C CYS A 138 -3.49 6.70 -0.21
N ASP A 139 -2.20 6.63 -0.53
CA ASP A 139 -1.14 6.34 0.44
C ASP A 139 -0.69 7.62 1.17
N ASP A 140 -0.50 7.51 2.48
CA ASP A 140 -0.08 8.61 3.38
C ASP A 140 1.45 8.74 3.48
N ARG A 141 2.20 7.96 2.69
CA ARG A 141 3.66 7.98 2.65
C ARG A 141 4.17 7.97 1.23
N GLU A 142 5.00 8.97 0.96
CA GLU A 142 5.78 9.11 -0.27
C GLU A 142 7.27 8.74 -0.02
N ASP A 143 7.69 8.59 1.24
CA ASP A 143 9.10 8.30 1.59
C ASP A 143 9.47 6.79 1.61
N THR A 144 8.47 5.92 1.48
CA THR A 144 8.59 4.45 1.53
C THR A 144 7.47 3.79 0.74
N PHE A 145 7.68 2.57 0.23
CA PHE A 145 6.62 1.80 -0.44
C PHE A 145 5.45 1.34 0.47
N ALA A 146 5.54 1.57 1.78
CA ALA A 146 4.47 1.24 2.69
C ALA A 146 3.40 2.32 2.66
N THR A 147 2.12 1.94 2.51
CA THR A 147 0.97 2.85 2.34
C THR A 147 0.79 3.87 3.48
N GLY A 148 1.27 3.56 4.70
CA GLY A 148 1.08 4.42 5.88
C GLY A 148 -0.34 4.44 6.43
N LEU A 149 -1.27 3.69 5.85
CA LEU A 149 -2.68 3.72 6.23
C LEU A 149 -2.96 2.93 7.53
N PRO A 150 -3.87 3.42 8.40
CA PRO A 150 -4.21 2.72 9.65
C PRO A 150 -5.02 1.45 9.39
N GLY A 151 -4.38 0.29 9.47
CA GLY A 151 -5.05 -1.01 9.28
C GLY A 151 -4.21 -1.97 8.47
N ASP A 152 -3.48 -1.43 7.50
CA ASP A 152 -2.62 -2.22 6.62
C ASP A 152 -1.51 -2.89 7.42
N ASN A 153 -1.30 -4.18 7.13
CA ASN A 153 -0.20 -4.97 7.70
C ASN A 153 -0.17 -5.01 9.24
N MET A 154 -1.34 -4.82 9.89
CA MET A 154 -1.44 -4.80 11.35
C MET A 154 -1.21 -6.18 12.00
N ASP A 155 -1.48 -7.29 11.28
CA ASP A 155 -1.10 -8.63 11.71
C ASP A 155 0.31 -8.93 11.17
N PRO A 156 1.32 -9.14 12.03
CA PRO A 156 2.70 -9.37 11.60
C PRO A 156 2.87 -10.65 10.78
N CYS A 157 1.89 -11.55 10.79
CA CYS A 157 1.94 -12.83 10.10
C CYS A 157 0.88 -13.01 9.01
N LYS A 158 -0.14 -12.16 8.94
CA LYS A 158 -1.23 -12.35 7.96
C LYS A 158 -1.28 -11.17 7.01
N GLN A 159 -1.45 -11.50 5.75
CA GLN A 159 -1.59 -10.54 4.67
C GLN A 159 -2.91 -10.83 3.98
N ASP A 160 -3.67 -9.76 3.81
CA ASP A 160 -4.77 -9.59 2.87
C ASP A 160 -4.21 -9.12 1.52
N CYS A 161 -5.10 -8.64 0.65
CA CYS A 161 -4.63 -7.95 -0.53
C CYS A 161 -3.94 -6.65 -0.07
N PHE A 162 -2.72 -6.42 -0.54
CA PHE A 162 -2.00 -5.20 -0.18
C PHE A 162 -2.60 -3.94 -0.81
N PHE A 163 -3.26 -4.06 -1.97
CA PHE A 163 -3.65 -2.93 -2.82
C PHE A 163 -5.13 -2.53 -2.72
N ASP A 164 -5.93 -3.22 -1.90
CA ASP A 164 -7.37 -2.97 -1.79
C ASP A 164 -7.74 -2.03 -0.61
N GLY A 165 -6.73 -1.50 0.09
CA GLY A 165 -6.85 -0.52 1.17
C GLY A 165 -7.53 -1.02 2.44
N ASN A 166 -7.84 -2.32 2.53
CA ASN A 166 -8.54 -2.87 3.69
C ASN A 166 -7.74 -3.98 4.40
N SER A 167 -7.99 -4.11 5.71
CA SER A 167 -7.29 -5.10 6.55
C SER A 167 -7.94 -6.51 6.55
N GLY A 168 -8.75 -6.81 5.53
CA GLY A 168 -9.51 -8.04 5.36
C GLY A 168 -10.49 -8.39 6.50
N GLY A 169 -10.97 -9.65 6.50
CA GLY A 169 -11.85 -10.24 7.52
C GLY A 169 -13.24 -10.72 7.03
N GLY A 170 -13.55 -10.55 5.76
CA GLY A 170 -14.74 -11.01 5.04
C GLY A 170 -14.58 -12.37 4.36
N ALA A 171 -15.62 -12.78 3.64
CA ALA A 171 -15.58 -13.94 2.76
C ALA A 171 -15.34 -13.44 1.33
N GLY A 172 -14.23 -13.84 0.73
CA GLY A 172 -13.79 -13.32 -0.58
C GLY A 172 -12.36 -12.79 -0.51
N ASP A 173 -11.94 -12.33 0.66
CA ASP A 173 -10.67 -11.68 0.91
C ASP A 173 -9.46 -12.60 0.71
N CYS A 174 -8.35 -12.00 0.29
CA CYS A 174 -7.08 -12.69 0.20
C CYS A 174 -6.60 -13.08 1.61
N ALA A 175 -5.93 -14.22 1.71
CA ALA A 175 -5.35 -14.64 2.99
C ALA A 175 -4.04 -15.40 2.76
N TRP A 176 -2.95 -14.72 3.07
CA TRP A 176 -1.61 -15.29 3.09
C TRP A 176 -1.02 -15.22 4.49
N ASN A 177 -0.13 -16.16 4.78
CA ASN A 177 0.62 -16.16 6.03
C ASN A 177 2.11 -16.02 5.73
N LEU A 178 2.77 -15.01 6.29
CA LEU A 178 4.19 -14.75 6.01
C LEU A 178 5.11 -15.89 6.46
N LYS A 179 4.65 -16.79 7.35
CA LYS A 179 5.36 -18.04 7.67
C LYS A 179 5.56 -18.95 6.47
N CYS A 180 4.77 -18.78 5.42
CA CYS A 180 4.83 -19.56 4.20
C CYS A 180 5.95 -19.11 3.25
N ASP A 181 6.47 -17.90 3.43
CA ASP A 181 7.47 -17.31 2.54
C ASP A 181 8.90 -17.64 3.01
N PRO A 182 9.70 -18.39 2.23
CA PRO A 182 11.08 -18.75 2.57
C PRO A 182 12.05 -17.58 2.75
N LYS A 183 11.73 -16.40 2.23
CA LYS A 183 12.52 -15.17 2.43
C LYS A 183 12.24 -14.50 3.76
N SER A 184 11.20 -14.95 4.46
CA SER A 184 10.83 -14.52 5.80
C SER A 184 10.63 -13.00 5.91
N PRO A 185 9.80 -12.38 5.05
CA PRO A 185 9.54 -10.94 5.08
C PRO A 185 9.04 -10.50 6.45
N GLY A 186 8.18 -11.27 7.13
CA GLY A 186 7.73 -10.94 8.49
C GLY A 186 8.82 -10.94 9.59
N GLY A 187 10.07 -11.24 9.24
CA GLY A 187 11.26 -11.12 10.09
C GLY A 187 11.13 -11.84 11.43
N ASP A 188 11.68 -11.26 12.49
CA ASP A 188 11.62 -11.83 13.85
C ASP A 188 10.19 -11.93 14.40
N LYS A 189 9.25 -11.11 13.91
CA LYS A 189 7.86 -11.11 14.36
C LYS A 189 7.07 -12.27 13.76
N CYS A 190 7.40 -12.66 12.53
CA CYS A 190 6.81 -13.77 11.83
C CYS A 190 7.84 -14.51 10.97
N PRO A 191 8.71 -15.30 11.61
CA PRO A 191 9.74 -16.02 10.88
C PRO A 191 9.11 -17.10 9.99
N TYR A 192 9.74 -17.36 8.84
CA TYR A 192 9.45 -18.51 8.00
C TYR A 192 9.39 -19.81 8.82
N ASP A 193 8.39 -20.65 8.54
CA ASP A 193 8.17 -21.93 9.19
C ASP A 193 7.80 -23.00 8.13
N GLU A 194 8.79 -23.81 7.75
CA GLU A 194 8.61 -24.92 6.80
C GLU A 194 7.55 -25.96 7.25
N ASP A 195 7.27 -26.01 8.55
CA ASP A 195 6.28 -26.90 9.13
C ASP A 195 4.90 -26.28 9.22
N TYR A 196 4.74 -24.99 8.92
CA TYR A 196 3.44 -24.33 8.86
C TYR A 196 2.62 -24.89 7.70
N LYS A 197 1.40 -25.36 8.00
CA LYS A 197 0.55 -26.09 7.03
C LYS A 197 -0.56 -25.25 6.42
N ASN A 198 -0.75 -24.01 6.85
CA ASN A 198 -1.82 -23.14 6.35
C ASN A 198 -1.25 -22.16 5.30
N CYS A 199 -0.59 -22.70 4.29
CA CYS A 199 -0.08 -21.99 3.12
C CYS A 199 -1.00 -22.34 1.94
N PRO A 200 -2.11 -21.60 1.76
CA PRO A 200 -3.02 -21.86 0.65
C PRO A 200 -2.28 -21.67 -0.67
N MET A 201 -2.38 -22.68 -1.54
CA MET A 201 -1.81 -22.63 -2.89
C MET A 201 -2.71 -21.87 -3.86
N GLU A 202 -3.98 -21.69 -3.51
CA GLU A 202 -5.00 -21.01 -4.31
C GLU A 202 -5.76 -20.03 -3.40
N GLN A 203 -5.97 -18.82 -3.88
CA GLN A 203 -6.77 -17.76 -3.29
C GLN A 203 -8.20 -17.83 -3.82
N PRO A 204 -9.18 -17.26 -3.08
CA PRO A 204 -10.52 -17.10 -3.63
C PRO A 204 -10.48 -16.27 -4.92
N GLN A 205 -11.25 -16.66 -5.95
CA GLN A 205 -11.32 -15.88 -7.19
C GLN A 205 -11.72 -14.42 -6.96
N GLN A 206 -12.61 -14.19 -5.98
CA GLN A 206 -13.02 -12.85 -5.61
C GLN A 206 -11.83 -11.98 -5.15
N CYS A 207 -10.90 -12.55 -4.38
CA CYS A 207 -9.66 -11.88 -4.00
C CYS A 207 -8.84 -11.50 -5.23
N ILE A 208 -8.66 -12.43 -6.17
CA ILE A 208 -7.88 -12.18 -7.39
C ILE A 208 -8.51 -11.06 -8.22
N ASP A 209 -9.85 -11.06 -8.34
CA ASP A 209 -10.59 -10.08 -9.14
C ASP A 209 -10.62 -8.68 -8.49
N GLU A 210 -10.65 -8.61 -7.15
CA GLU A 210 -10.79 -7.35 -6.39
C GLU A 210 -9.45 -6.74 -6.01
N CYS A 211 -8.37 -7.53 -5.90
CA CYS A 211 -7.10 -7.07 -5.35
C CYS A 211 -6.36 -6.05 -6.24
N GLN A 212 -6.69 -5.99 -7.54
CA GLN A 212 -6.07 -5.03 -8.46
C GLN A 212 -4.52 -5.01 -8.36
N VAL A 213 -3.88 -6.17 -8.47
CA VAL A 213 -2.41 -6.27 -8.42
C VAL A 213 -1.78 -5.44 -9.55
N PRO A 214 -0.70 -4.65 -9.29
CA PRO A 214 0.07 -3.99 -10.34
C PRO A 214 1.01 -4.97 -11.07
N ASN A 215 1.30 -4.69 -12.35
CA ASN A 215 2.29 -5.44 -13.12
C ASN A 215 3.62 -5.51 -12.37
N GLY A 216 4.11 -6.71 -12.08
CA GLY A 216 5.34 -6.92 -11.32
C GLY A 216 5.13 -7.18 -9.84
N CYS A 217 3.90 -7.28 -9.34
CA CYS A 217 3.59 -7.59 -7.94
C CYS A 217 2.80 -8.90 -7.77
N ASP A 218 2.74 -9.41 -6.54
CA ASP A 218 1.71 -10.37 -6.12
C ASP A 218 0.66 -9.70 -5.22
N CYS A 219 -0.48 -10.36 -4.95
CA CYS A 219 -1.52 -9.81 -4.08
C CYS A 219 -1.05 -9.34 -2.70
N PHE A 220 0.05 -9.88 -2.18
CA PHE A 220 0.46 -9.74 -0.78
C PHE A 220 1.58 -8.71 -0.62
N GLY A 221 1.79 -7.85 -1.63
CA GLY A 221 2.78 -6.79 -1.59
C GLY A 221 4.20 -7.30 -1.79
N CYS A 222 4.40 -8.40 -2.52
CA CYS A 222 5.71 -8.79 -3.02
C CYS A 222 5.91 -8.27 -4.44
N CYS A 223 6.70 -7.21 -4.60
CA CYS A 223 6.87 -6.52 -5.88
C CYS A 223 8.31 -6.57 -6.36
N THR A 224 8.47 -6.72 -7.67
CA THR A 224 9.77 -6.62 -8.33
C THR A 224 10.02 -5.18 -8.77
N VAL A 225 11.07 -4.56 -8.26
CA VAL A 225 11.57 -3.26 -8.73
C VAL A 225 12.96 -3.41 -9.36
N VAL A 226 13.29 -2.55 -10.32
CA VAL A 226 14.60 -2.56 -11.00
C VAL A 226 15.39 -1.29 -10.67
N VAL A 227 16.50 -1.45 -9.96
CA VAL A 227 17.40 -0.35 -9.60
C VAL A 227 18.77 -0.61 -10.22
N ASP A 228 19.28 0.34 -11.01
CA ASP A 228 20.56 0.23 -11.72
C ASP A 228 20.71 -1.07 -12.57
N GLY A 229 19.58 -1.57 -13.10
CA GLY A 229 19.52 -2.81 -13.89
C GLY A 229 19.60 -4.10 -13.06
N MET A 230 19.42 -4.01 -11.74
CA MET A 230 19.29 -5.15 -10.84
C MET A 230 17.84 -5.23 -10.34
N SER A 231 17.25 -6.42 -10.41
CA SER A 231 15.90 -6.69 -9.92
C SER A 231 15.92 -7.05 -8.42
N TYR A 232 14.96 -6.51 -7.69
CA TYR A 232 14.74 -6.75 -6.26
C TYR A 232 13.28 -7.13 -6.03
N ASP A 233 13.04 -8.30 -5.45
CA ASP A 233 11.71 -8.68 -4.95
C ASP A 233 11.58 -8.19 -3.50
N ILE A 234 10.92 -7.04 -3.35
CA ILE A 234 10.75 -6.33 -2.09
C ILE A 234 9.36 -6.54 -1.51
N PHE A 235 9.30 -6.57 -0.17
CA PHE A 235 8.05 -6.64 0.56
C PHE A 235 7.58 -5.24 0.93
N LEU A 236 6.43 -4.82 0.39
CA LEU A 236 5.89 -3.48 0.59
C LEU A 236 5.40 -3.24 2.03
N GLY A 237 5.13 -4.30 2.80
CA GLY A 237 4.84 -4.20 4.23
C GLY A 237 6.05 -3.82 5.11
N ASP A 238 7.24 -3.66 4.53
CA ASP A 238 8.41 -3.13 5.22
C ASP A 238 8.34 -1.59 5.32
N LEU A 239 8.01 -1.10 6.51
CA LEU A 239 7.79 0.32 6.80
C LEU A 239 9.00 1.23 6.60
N ASP A 240 10.18 0.68 6.37
CA ASP A 240 11.43 1.42 6.15
C ASP A 240 11.99 1.19 4.73
N CYS A 241 11.26 0.49 3.83
CA CYS A 241 11.72 0.17 2.49
C CYS A 241 11.42 1.29 1.48
N SER A 242 12.45 1.74 0.76
CA SER A 242 12.37 2.73 -0.32
C SER A 242 13.44 2.46 -1.38
N LEU A 243 13.34 3.09 -2.56
CA LEU A 243 14.36 3.00 -3.61
C LEU A 243 15.72 3.48 -3.10
N ALA A 244 15.75 4.55 -2.30
CA ALA A 244 16.98 5.08 -1.72
C ALA A 244 17.69 4.08 -0.77
N GLN A 245 16.95 3.11 -0.22
CA GLN A 245 17.45 2.11 0.71
C GLN A 245 17.20 0.67 0.26
N ILE A 246 17.10 0.44 -1.05
CA ILE A 246 16.63 -0.82 -1.64
C ILE A 246 17.34 -2.07 -1.11
N ASP A 247 18.65 -1.99 -0.85
CA ASP A 247 19.44 -3.12 -0.33
C ASP A 247 19.09 -3.53 1.12
N SER A 248 18.37 -2.67 1.84
CA SER A 248 17.93 -2.89 3.23
C SER A 248 16.50 -3.40 3.34
N CYS A 249 15.74 -3.36 2.24
CA CYS A 249 14.37 -3.83 2.20
C CYS A 249 14.28 -5.32 2.54
N GLN A 250 13.23 -5.69 3.27
CA GLN A 250 12.83 -7.08 3.44
C GLN A 250 12.50 -7.67 2.07
N GLN A 251 13.10 -8.82 1.77
CA GLN A 251 12.79 -9.59 0.56
C GLN A 251 11.62 -10.52 0.82
N CYS A 252 10.92 -10.85 -0.25
CA CYS A 252 9.80 -11.77 -0.27
C CYS A 252 9.92 -12.77 -1.42
N THR A 253 9.05 -13.76 -1.41
CA THR A 253 8.80 -14.68 -2.52
C THR A 253 7.38 -14.46 -2.99
N LYS A 254 7.21 -14.14 -4.27
CA LYS A 254 5.88 -13.95 -4.86
C LYS A 254 5.00 -15.19 -4.74
N ASN A 255 3.73 -14.97 -4.46
CA ASN A 255 2.70 -15.99 -4.45
C ASN A 255 2.26 -16.29 -5.89
N PRO A 256 2.51 -17.51 -6.41
CA PRO A 256 2.29 -17.82 -7.81
C PRO A 256 0.82 -17.87 -8.24
N ASP A 257 -0.13 -17.82 -7.30
CA ASP A 257 -1.55 -17.88 -7.62
C ASP A 257 -2.11 -16.52 -8.07
N CYS A 258 -1.46 -15.43 -7.66
CA CYS A 258 -1.84 -14.07 -8.06
C CYS A 258 -0.63 -13.15 -8.19
N ASP A 259 0.48 -13.72 -8.64
CA ASP A 259 1.59 -12.97 -9.20
C ASP A 259 1.19 -12.46 -10.57
N ASP A 260 1.21 -11.15 -10.72
CA ASP A 260 1.11 -10.47 -11.99
C ASP A 260 2.53 -10.21 -12.48
N GLU A 261 3.08 -11.12 -13.29
CA GLU A 261 4.45 -10.99 -13.79
C GLU A 261 4.49 -9.84 -14.81
N CYS A 262 5.40 -8.88 -14.61
CA CYS A 262 5.54 -7.80 -15.59
C CYS A 262 6.26 -8.29 -16.85
N HIS A 263 5.69 -7.97 -18.01
CA HIS A 263 6.18 -8.30 -19.34
C HIS A 263 6.55 -7.05 -20.16
N PRO A 264 7.74 -6.44 -19.95
CA PRO A 264 8.18 -5.26 -20.71
C PRO A 264 8.22 -5.46 -22.23
N GLU A 265 8.44 -6.70 -22.69
CA GLU A 265 8.40 -7.06 -24.11
C GLU A 265 7.01 -6.97 -24.74
N GLU A 266 5.96 -6.96 -23.91
CA GLU A 266 4.57 -6.77 -24.31
C GLU A 266 4.10 -5.33 -24.09
N CYS A 267 5.04 -4.41 -23.80
CA CYS A 267 4.77 -2.99 -23.51
C CYS A 267 4.02 -2.74 -22.20
N GLU A 268 4.15 -3.63 -21.21
CA GLU A 268 3.71 -3.32 -19.84
C GLU A 268 4.68 -2.36 -19.16
N VAL A 269 4.12 -1.42 -18.40
CA VAL A 269 4.88 -0.61 -17.44
C VAL A 269 4.95 -1.41 -16.15
N CYS A 270 6.15 -1.64 -15.62
CA CYS A 270 6.32 -2.40 -14.39
C CYS A 270 6.12 -1.54 -13.14
N PHE A 271 5.88 -2.19 -12.01
CA PHE A 271 5.83 -1.54 -10.71
C PHE A 271 7.10 -0.70 -10.44
N GLY A 272 6.89 0.54 -10.00
CA GLY A 272 7.95 1.53 -9.78
C GLY A 272 8.47 2.23 -11.05
N GLU A 273 7.86 1.97 -12.21
CA GLU A 273 8.14 2.69 -13.46
C GLU A 273 6.93 3.55 -13.87
N THR A 274 7.19 4.68 -14.51
CA THR A 274 6.17 5.65 -14.95
C THR A 274 6.08 5.78 -16.47
N GLU A 275 7.02 5.19 -17.21
CA GLU A 275 7.11 5.28 -18.67
C GLU A 275 7.11 3.88 -19.31
N PRO A 276 6.48 3.71 -20.49
CA PRO A 276 6.56 2.46 -21.25
C PRO A 276 7.99 2.04 -21.60
N PRO A 277 8.26 0.74 -21.71
CA PRO A 277 9.56 0.23 -22.12
C PRO A 277 10.04 0.82 -23.47
N PRO A 278 11.37 0.98 -23.68
CA PRO A 278 11.89 1.55 -24.91
C PRO A 278 11.42 0.83 -26.19
N GLY A 279 10.72 1.56 -27.05
CA GLY A 279 10.18 1.04 -28.31
C GLY A 279 8.67 0.77 -28.29
N CYS A 280 8.03 1.02 -27.15
CA CYS A 280 6.58 1.07 -27.01
C CYS A 280 6.10 2.52 -27.14
N ASP A 281 5.02 2.73 -27.91
CA ASP A 281 4.41 4.06 -28.05
C ASP A 281 3.39 4.31 -26.91
N ASP A 282 2.64 3.27 -26.52
CA ASP A 282 1.64 3.29 -25.45
C ASP A 282 1.81 2.02 -24.59
N PRO A 283 1.46 2.07 -23.29
CA PRO A 283 1.42 0.88 -22.45
C PRO A 283 0.31 -0.08 -22.88
N THR A 284 0.55 -1.38 -22.71
CA THR A 284 -0.47 -2.42 -22.91
C THR A 284 -1.28 -2.59 -21.63
N CYS A 285 -2.60 -2.53 -21.77
CA CYS A 285 -3.54 -2.71 -20.67
C CYS A 285 -4.37 -3.98 -20.82
N GLU A 286 -4.66 -4.64 -19.70
CA GLU A 286 -5.61 -5.73 -19.68
C GLU A 286 -7.05 -5.26 -19.91
N GLY A 287 -7.83 -6.08 -20.60
CA GLY A 287 -9.26 -5.83 -20.81
C GLY A 287 -9.54 -4.58 -21.64
N ASP A 288 -10.38 -3.68 -21.09
CA ASP A 288 -10.79 -2.41 -21.69
C ASP A 288 -10.25 -1.18 -20.96
N ALA A 289 -9.26 -1.38 -20.06
CA ALA A 289 -8.60 -0.28 -19.39
C ALA A 289 -7.88 0.64 -20.41
N GLN A 290 -7.96 1.94 -20.16
CA GLN A 290 -7.33 2.95 -21.00
C GLN A 290 -5.84 3.06 -20.63
N PRO A 291 -4.91 3.07 -21.60
CA PRO A 291 -3.55 3.52 -21.38
C PRO A 291 -3.50 4.90 -20.73
N CYS A 292 -2.49 5.15 -19.92
CA CYS A 292 -2.24 6.45 -19.32
C CYS A 292 -0.76 6.78 -19.21
N GLU A 293 -0.51 8.08 -19.11
CA GLU A 293 0.79 8.66 -18.84
C GLU A 293 0.71 9.47 -17.54
N ILE A 294 1.81 9.53 -16.80
CA ILE A 294 1.97 10.35 -15.60
C ILE A 294 2.97 11.47 -15.94
N ASP A 295 2.60 12.71 -15.65
CA ASP A 295 3.50 13.86 -15.84
C ASP A 295 4.44 14.09 -14.65
N ASP A 296 5.40 15.00 -14.81
CA ASP A 296 6.37 15.37 -13.76
C ASP A 296 5.73 15.93 -12.48
N MET A 297 4.42 16.19 -12.45
CA MET A 297 3.68 16.64 -11.27
C MET A 297 2.84 15.51 -10.66
N GLY A 298 3.07 14.26 -11.06
CA GLY A 298 2.32 13.10 -10.56
C GLY A 298 0.89 13.01 -11.08
N GLN A 299 0.51 13.86 -12.04
CA GLN A 299 -0.82 13.86 -12.58
C GLN A 299 -0.91 12.93 -13.79
N SER A 300 -1.91 12.04 -13.76
CA SER A 300 -2.25 11.22 -14.91
C SER A 300 -3.27 11.87 -15.85
N ASP A 301 -3.31 11.39 -17.09
CA ASP A 301 -4.33 11.72 -18.07
C ASP A 301 -5.60 10.84 -17.97
N CYS A 302 -5.72 10.08 -16.87
CA CYS A 302 -6.89 9.27 -16.59
C CYS A 302 -8.18 10.10 -16.39
N PRO A 303 -9.35 9.54 -16.74
CA PRO A 303 -10.63 10.19 -16.47
C PRO A 303 -10.86 10.45 -14.97
N GLU A 304 -11.75 11.39 -14.64
CA GLU A 304 -12.14 11.68 -13.25
C GLU A 304 -12.63 10.40 -12.54
N GLY A 305 -12.08 10.14 -11.35
CA GLY A 305 -12.36 8.93 -10.57
C GLY A 305 -11.46 7.74 -10.91
N PHE A 306 -10.45 7.93 -11.75
CA PHE A 306 -9.42 6.94 -12.07
C PHE A 306 -8.03 7.48 -11.75
N TYR A 307 -7.08 6.57 -11.58
CA TYR A 307 -5.65 6.86 -11.44
C TYR A 307 -4.84 5.94 -12.36
N CYS A 308 -3.61 6.35 -12.66
CA CYS A 308 -2.72 5.57 -13.50
C CYS A 308 -1.93 4.59 -12.64
N LYS A 309 -2.16 3.29 -12.85
CA LYS A 309 -1.45 2.21 -12.18
C LYS A 309 -0.75 1.41 -13.26
N THR A 310 0.58 1.32 -13.20
CA THR A 310 1.39 0.56 -14.16
C THR A 310 0.99 0.82 -15.63
N GLY A 311 0.80 2.11 -15.97
CA GLY A 311 0.46 2.57 -17.33
C GLY A 311 -1.01 2.42 -17.73
N CYS A 312 -1.90 1.99 -16.84
CA CYS A 312 -3.32 1.80 -17.13
C CYS A 312 -4.24 2.55 -16.16
N CYS A 313 -5.37 3.05 -16.65
CA CYS A 313 -6.34 3.73 -15.81
C CYS A 313 -7.17 2.72 -15.01
N HIS A 314 -7.00 2.74 -13.69
CA HIS A 314 -7.79 1.96 -12.75
C HIS A 314 -8.73 2.84 -11.95
N VAL A 315 -9.87 2.28 -11.55
CA VAL A 315 -10.83 2.98 -10.69
C VAL A 315 -10.13 3.32 -9.38
N LEU A 316 -10.26 4.57 -8.94
CA LEU A 316 -9.85 4.96 -7.61
C LEU A 316 -10.80 4.32 -6.60
N GLU A 317 -10.43 3.16 -6.06
CA GLU A 317 -11.18 2.55 -4.97
C GLU A 317 -10.90 3.32 -3.68
N PRO A 318 -11.94 3.68 -2.91
CA PRO A 318 -11.73 4.23 -1.59
C PRO A 318 -11.20 3.10 -0.67
N GLY A 319 -9.96 3.25 -0.19
CA GLY A 319 -9.43 2.40 0.88
C GLY A 319 -10.19 2.56 2.19
#